data_AF-A0A3D2T0R7-F1
#
_entry.id   AF-A0A3D2T0R7-F1
#
_cell.length_a   1.000
_cell.length_b   1.000
_cell.length_c   1.000
_cell.angle_alpha   90.00
_cell.angle_beta   90.00
_cell.angle_gamma   90.00
#
_symmetry.space_group_name_H-M   'P 1'
#
loop_
_entity.id
_entity.type
_entity.pdbx_description
1 polymer ?
#
loop_
_entity_poly.entity_id
_entity_poly.type
_entity_poly.pdbx_seq_one_letter_code
_entity_poly.pdbx_strand_id
1 'polypeptide(L)'
;MERDRLRKAIKELTDDARIDEDRLAREIAYLTEKWDINEEIVRFRSHVELFLEAIEADGSEPVGKRLSFLVQEMHREANTIGSKANDLKISHMAVALKEDVERIREQVENVE
;
A
#
# COMPACT_ATOMS: atom_id res chain seq x y z
N MET A 1 10.86 -3.80 24.72
CA MET A 1 9.44 -3.43 24.88
C MET A 1 8.54 -4.22 23.93
N GLU A 2 8.51 -3.97 22.61
CA GLU A 2 7.58 -4.69 21.71
C GLU A 2 7.91 -6.19 21.57
N ARG A 3 9.20 -6.51 21.46
CA ARG A 3 9.70 -7.90 21.43
C ARG A 3 9.29 -8.70 22.67
N ASP A 4 9.30 -8.06 23.83
CA ASP A 4 9.01 -8.71 25.11
C ASP A 4 7.49 -8.92 25.27
N ARG A 5 6.68 -7.99 24.74
CA ARG A 5 5.22 -8.13 24.64
C ARG A 5 4.81 -9.28 23.72
N LEU A 6 5.42 -9.37 22.54
CA LEU A 6 5.20 -10.46 21.59
C LEU A 6 5.59 -11.81 22.19
N ARG A 7 6.76 -11.93 22.84
CA ARG A 7 7.16 -13.16 23.53
C ARG A 7 6.18 -13.58 24.61
N LYS A 8 5.67 -12.63 25.41
CA LYS A 8 4.69 -12.93 26.46
C LYS A 8 3.38 -13.45 25.87
N ALA A 9 2.85 -12.79 24.83
CA ALA A 9 1.63 -13.22 24.16
C ALA A 9 1.78 -14.62 23.52
N ILE A 10 2.93 -14.91 22.91
CA ILE A 10 3.21 -16.23 22.33
C ILE A 10 3.26 -17.28 23.45
N LYS A 11 3.96 -16.99 24.55
CA LYS A 11 4.06 -17.91 25.70
C LYS A 11 2.69 -18.25 26.31
N GLU A 12 1.80 -17.26 26.39
CA GLU A 12 0.41 -17.44 26.86
C GLU A 12 -0.42 -18.29 25.88
N LEU A 13 -0.19 -18.19 24.57
CA LEU A 13 -0.91 -18.96 23.54
C LEU A 13 -0.39 -20.40 23.39
N THR A 14 0.89 -20.65 23.68
CA THR A 14 1.51 -21.97 23.51
C THR A 14 1.49 -22.83 24.77
N ASP A 15 0.93 -22.35 25.88
CA ASP A 15 0.78 -23.07 27.15
C ASP A 15 2.09 -23.73 27.63
N ASP A 16 3.18 -22.95 27.61
CA ASP A 16 4.55 -23.39 27.96
C ASP A 16 5.14 -24.54 27.10
N ALA A 17 4.55 -24.84 25.94
CA ALA A 17 5.18 -25.72 24.96
C ALA A 17 6.56 -25.17 24.54
N ARG A 18 7.54 -26.05 24.30
CA ARG A 18 8.86 -25.63 23.79
C ARG A 18 8.69 -24.94 22.44
N ILE A 19 8.84 -23.61 22.45
CA ILE A 19 8.84 -22.79 21.24
C ILE A 19 10.19 -22.99 20.54
N ASP A 20 10.13 -23.37 19.27
CA ASP A 20 11.27 -23.31 18.36
C ASP A 20 11.45 -21.84 17.94
N GLU A 21 12.44 -21.15 18.53
CA GLU A 21 12.71 -19.74 18.26
C GLU A 21 13.10 -19.47 16.80
N ASP A 22 13.74 -20.43 16.11
CA ASP A 22 14.12 -20.29 14.70
C ASP A 22 12.89 -20.40 13.78
N ARG A 23 11.94 -21.27 14.13
CA ARG A 23 10.65 -21.32 13.45
C ARG A 23 9.86 -20.03 13.68
N LEU A 24 9.81 -19.54 14.92
CA LEU A 24 9.11 -18.31 15.25
C LEU A 24 9.69 -17.09 14.51
N ALA A 25 11.02 -16.95 14.46
CA ALA A 25 11.67 -15.86 13.74
C ALA A 25 11.33 -15.88 12.25
N ARG A 26 11.31 -17.06 11.62
CA ARG A 26 10.91 -17.23 10.22
C ARG A 26 9.45 -16.84 9.98
N GLU A 27 8.55 -17.22 10.86
CA GLU A 27 7.13 -16.87 10.75
C GLU A 27 6.91 -15.35 10.88
N ILE A 28 7.59 -14.71 11.84
CA ILE A 28 7.53 -13.26 12.02
C ILE A 28 8.05 -12.53 10.77
N ALA A 29 9.19 -12.98 10.21
CA ALA A 29 9.74 -12.39 8.99
C ALA A 29 8.76 -12.53 7.82
N TYR A 30 8.19 -13.73 7.63
CA TYR A 30 7.20 -13.99 6.58
C TYR A 30 5.95 -13.12 6.73
N LEU A 31 5.39 -12.98 7.94
CA LEU A 31 4.22 -12.14 8.19
C LEU A 31 4.54 -10.65 7.99
N THR A 32 5.74 -10.21 8.38
CA THR A 32 6.18 -8.82 8.19
C THR A 32 6.24 -8.49 6.70
N GLU A 33 6.86 -9.34 5.88
CA GLU A 33 6.91 -9.16 4.42
C GLU A 33 5.51 -9.17 3.80
N LYS A 34 4.61 -10.02 4.31
CA LYS A 34 3.24 -10.13 3.80
C LYS A 34 2.38 -8.91 4.11
N TRP A 35 2.61 -8.24 5.25
CA TRP A 35 1.81 -7.10 5.72
C TRP A 35 2.46 -5.74 5.46
N ASP A 36 3.72 -5.71 5.07
CA ASP A 36 4.41 -4.45 4.77
C ASP A 36 3.87 -3.81 3.48
N ILE A 37 3.39 -2.58 3.64
CA ILE A 37 2.81 -1.73 2.59
C ILE A 37 3.64 -0.46 2.35
N ASN A 38 4.81 -0.34 2.99
CA ASN A 38 5.60 0.89 2.96
C ASN A 38 6.09 1.23 1.55
N GLU A 39 6.51 0.23 0.77
CA GLU A 39 6.95 0.43 -0.60
C GLU A 39 5.82 1.00 -1.48
N GLU A 40 4.62 0.44 -1.38
CA GLU A 40 3.45 0.87 -2.12
C GLU A 40 3.06 2.31 -1.76
N ILE A 41 3.13 2.68 -0.49
CA ILE A 41 2.85 4.06 -0.04
C ILE A 41 3.87 5.03 -0.65
N VAL A 42 5.16 4.70 -0.61
CA VAL A 42 6.22 5.57 -1.16
C VAL A 42 6.04 5.73 -2.68
N ARG A 43 5.78 4.64 -3.40
CA ARG A 43 5.54 4.68 -4.86
C ARG A 43 4.28 5.46 -5.20
N PHE A 44 3.16 5.21 -4.51
CA PHE A 44 1.91 5.94 -4.73
C PHE A 44 2.13 7.46 -4.57
N ARG A 45 2.84 7.88 -3.52
CA ARG A 45 3.17 9.30 -3.32
C ARG A 45 4.00 9.88 -4.46
N SER A 46 5.01 9.15 -4.94
CA SER A 46 5.81 9.58 -6.10
C SER A 46 4.95 9.69 -7.37
N HIS A 47 4.01 8.78 -7.59
CA HIS A 47 3.08 8.87 -8.73
C HIS A 47 2.14 10.09 -8.62
N VAL A 48 1.66 10.42 -7.42
CA VAL A 48 0.88 11.64 -7.17
C VAL A 48 1.71 12.89 -7.47
N GLU A 49 2.95 12.96 -7.00
CA GLU A 49 3.87 14.08 -7.28
C GLU A 49 4.07 14.25 -8.78
N LEU A 50 4.38 13.18 -9.51
CA LEU A 50 4.53 13.19 -10.96
C LEU A 50 3.24 13.56 -11.71
N PHE A 51 2.07 13.21 -11.16
CA PHE A 51 0.77 13.57 -11.72
C PHE A 51 0.52 15.08 -11.58
N LEU A 52 0.81 15.64 -10.39
CA LEU A 52 0.69 17.07 -10.13
C LEU A 52 1.67 17.89 -10.99
N GLU A 53 2.90 17.43 -11.17
CA GLU A 53 3.85 18.06 -12.09
C GLU A 53 3.36 18.03 -13.55
N ALA A 54 2.71 16.94 -13.97
CA ALA A 54 2.22 16.79 -15.33
C ALA A 54 1.03 17.71 -15.64
N ILE A 55 0.15 17.98 -14.66
CA ILE A 55 -0.96 18.95 -14.85
C ILE A 55 -0.49 20.41 -14.85
N GLU A 56 0.65 20.71 -14.22
CA GLU A 56 1.24 22.05 -14.17
C GLU A 56 2.18 22.35 -15.36
N ALA A 57 2.56 21.32 -16.12
CA ALA A 57 3.41 21.49 -17.30
C ALA A 57 2.75 22.42 -18.33
N ASP A 58 3.56 23.26 -18.98
CA ASP A 58 3.03 24.12 -20.05
C ASP A 58 2.46 23.23 -21.17
N GLY A 59 1.31 23.61 -21.71
CA GLY A 59 0.51 22.81 -22.65
C GLY A 59 1.14 22.58 -24.04
N SER A 60 2.46 22.69 -24.16
CA SER A 60 3.22 22.35 -25.37
C SER A 60 3.29 20.85 -25.65
N GLU A 61 3.12 19.98 -24.64
CA GLU A 61 3.06 18.53 -24.81
C GLU A 61 1.68 17.93 -24.48
N PRO A 62 1.19 16.95 -25.27
CA PRO A 62 0.01 16.18 -24.92
C PRO A 62 0.23 15.35 -23.64
N VAL A 63 -0.29 15.82 -22.50
CA VAL A 63 -0.08 15.16 -21.20
C VAL A 63 -1.08 14.02 -20.91
N GLY A 64 -2.17 13.89 -21.66
CA GLY A 64 -3.25 12.91 -21.41
C GLY A 64 -2.74 11.48 -21.22
N LYS A 65 -1.93 10.98 -22.17
CA LYS A 65 -1.32 9.63 -22.07
C LYS A 65 -0.44 9.45 -20.83
N ARG A 66 0.29 10.50 -20.41
CA ARG A 66 1.13 10.46 -19.21
C ARG A 66 0.27 10.42 -17.95
N LEU A 67 -0.79 11.22 -17.89
CA LEU A 67 -1.75 11.21 -16.79
C LEU A 67 -2.45 9.84 -16.68
N SER A 68 -2.92 9.29 -17.81
CA SER A 68 -3.54 7.96 -17.89
C SER A 68 -2.61 6.86 -17.35
N PHE A 69 -1.33 6.90 -17.71
CA PHE A 69 -0.32 5.99 -17.16
C PHE A 69 -0.13 6.16 -15.64
N LEU A 70 0.01 7.39 -15.15
CA LEU A 70 0.22 7.65 -13.72
C LEU A 70 -0.98 7.20 -12.87
N VAL A 71 -2.20 7.42 -13.34
CA VAL A 71 -3.41 6.95 -12.66
C VAL A 71 -3.47 5.43 -12.63
N GLN A 72 -3.04 4.76 -13.71
CA GLN A 72 -2.94 3.30 -13.72
C GLN A 72 -1.94 2.78 -12.68
N GLU A 73 -0.77 3.40 -12.56
CA GLU A 73 0.21 3.02 -11.55
C GLU A 73 -0.29 3.32 -10.13
N MET A 74 -0.94 4.47 -9.89
CA MET A 74 -1.61 4.77 -8.62
C MET A 74 -2.65 3.70 -8.26
N HIS A 75 -3.48 3.27 -9.22
CA HIS A 75 -4.46 2.21 -8.99
C HIS A 75 -3.79 0.87 -8.65
N ARG A 76 -2.66 0.55 -9.27
CA ARG A 76 -1.89 -0.67 -8.94
C ARG A 76 -1.41 -0.64 -7.49
N GLU A 77 -0.78 0.45 -7.07
CA GLU A 77 -0.28 0.58 -5.69
C GLU A 77 -1.42 0.55 -4.67
N ALA A 78 -2.55 1.22 -4.94
CA ALA A 78 -3.74 1.18 -4.08
C ALA A 78 -4.33 -0.23 -3.93
N ASN A 79 -4.33 -1.05 -5.00
CA ASN A 79 -4.76 -2.44 -4.92
C ASN A 79 -3.82 -3.28 -4.06
N THR A 80 -2.50 -3.11 -4.22
CA THR A 80 -1.52 -3.85 -3.42
C THR A 80 -1.67 -3.50 -1.93
N ILE A 81 -1.80 -2.22 -1.58
CA ILE A 81 -2.11 -1.77 -0.21
C ILE A 81 -3.36 -2.47 0.32
N GLY A 82 -4.45 -2.47 -0.44
CA GLY A 82 -5.71 -3.10 -0.04
C GLY A 82 -5.60 -4.62 0.18
N SER A 83 -4.82 -5.32 -0.65
CA SER A 83 -4.62 -6.78 -0.54
C SER A 83 -3.69 -7.20 0.61
N LYS A 84 -2.76 -6.33 1.01
CA LYS A 84 -1.85 -6.54 2.14
C LYS A 84 -2.42 -6.00 3.46
N ALA A 85 -3.50 -5.23 3.42
CA ALA A 85 -4.14 -4.65 4.61
C ALA A 85 -4.60 -5.75 5.59
N ASN A 86 -3.94 -5.81 6.74
CA ASN A 86 -4.23 -6.74 7.83
C ASN A 86 -5.06 -6.12 8.97
N ASP A 87 -5.39 -4.83 8.86
CA ASP A 87 -6.18 -4.05 9.80
C ASP A 87 -7.41 -3.45 9.10
N LEU A 88 -8.58 -3.53 9.74
CA LEU A 88 -9.85 -3.12 9.16
C LEU A 88 -9.88 -1.63 8.78
N LYS A 89 -9.22 -0.78 9.56
CA LYS A 89 -9.13 0.66 9.27
C LYS A 89 -8.28 0.89 8.02
N ILE A 90 -7.17 0.18 7.88
CA ILE A 90 -6.33 0.24 6.66
C ILE A 90 -7.13 -0.26 5.46
N SER A 91 -7.89 -1.35 5.59
CA SER A 91 -8.74 -1.86 4.51
C SER A 91 -9.78 -0.83 4.06
N HIS A 92 -10.46 -0.16 5.00
CA HIS A 92 -11.41 0.90 4.66
C HIS A 92 -10.73 2.10 3.97
N MET A 93 -9.55 2.51 4.45
CA MET A 93 -8.77 3.57 3.82
C MET A 93 -8.33 3.19 2.40
N ALA A 94 -7.96 1.94 2.16
CA ALA A 94 -7.58 1.46 0.84
C ALA A 94 -8.76 1.45 -0.14
N VAL A 95 -9.97 1.11 0.33
CA VAL A 95 -11.19 1.21 -0.48
C VAL A 95 -11.46 2.66 -0.89
N ALA A 96 -11.44 3.60 0.06
CA ALA A 96 -11.63 5.01 -0.23
C ALA A 96 -10.55 5.54 -1.20
N LEU A 97 -9.28 5.14 -1.01
CA LEU A 97 -8.20 5.50 -1.92
C LEU A 97 -8.47 5.03 -3.36
N LYS A 98 -8.96 3.81 -3.52
CA LYS A 98 -9.30 3.27 -4.86
C LYS A 98 -10.45 4.04 -5.51
N GLU A 99 -11.47 4.43 -4.74
CA GLU A 99 -12.55 5.28 -5.23
C GLU A 99 -12.04 6.66 -5.68
N ASP A 100 -11.10 7.25 -4.95
CA ASP A 100 -10.47 8.53 -5.31
C ASP A 100 -9.68 8.40 -6.63
N VAL A 101 -8.88 7.34 -6.77
CA VAL A 101 -8.12 7.07 -8.00
C VAL A 101 -9.04 6.84 -9.19
N GLU A 102 -10.16 6.13 -8.99
CA GLU A 102 -11.15 5.90 -10.04
C GLU A 102 -11.76 7.21 -10.53
N ARG A 103 -12.16 8.09 -9.61
CA ARG A 103 -12.68 9.42 -9.95
C ARG A 103 -11.66 10.23 -10.75
N ILE A 104 -10.38 10.17 -10.37
CA ILE A 104 -9.30 10.83 -11.13
C ILE A 104 -9.19 10.22 -12.54
N ARG A 105 -9.28 8.89 -12.68
CA ARG A 105 -9.24 8.22 -13.98
C ARG A 105 -10.34 8.70 -14.90
N GLU A 106 -11.57 8.75 -14.41
CA GLU A 106 -12.72 9.27 -15.15
C GLU A 106 -12.50 10.72 -15.58
N GLN A 107 -11.90 11.57 -14.72
CA GLN A 107 -11.57 12.93 -15.12
C GLN A 107 -10.55 12.95 -16.26
N VAL A 108 -9.46 12.18 -16.17
CA VAL A 108 -8.42 12.11 -17.21
C VAL A 108 -9.00 11.65 -18.55
N GLU A 109 -9.84 10.60 -18.55
CA GLU A 109 -10.49 10.08 -19.76
C GLU A 109 -11.44 11.10 -20.41
N ASN A 110 -12.03 12.01 -19.64
CA ASN A 110 -12.93 13.05 -20.15
C ASN A 110 -12.19 14.27 -20.77
N VAL A 111 -10.89 14.42 -20.54
CA VAL A 111 -10.08 15.53 -21.09
C VAL A 111 -9.27 15.13 -22.32
N GLU A 112 -9.18 13.83 -22.63
CA GLU A 112 -8.65 13.30 -23.91
C GLU A 112 -9.61 13.55 -25.08
#